data_AF-A0AAV7NHY1-F1
#
_entry.id   AF-A0AAV7NHY1-F1
#
_cell.length_a   1.000
_cell.length_b   1.000
_cell.length_c   1.000
_cell.angle_alpha   90.00
_cell.angle_beta   90.00
_cell.angle_gamma   90.00
#
_symmetry.space_group_name_H-M   'P 1'
#
loop_
_entity.id
_entity.type
_entity.pdbx_description
1 polymer ?
#
loop_
_entity_poly.entity_id
_entity_poly.type
_entity_poly.pdbx_seq_one_letter_code
_entity_poly.pdbx_strand_id
1 'polypeptide(L)'
;MDKLCRLASVYGPNSNDPEYFSEVWRLIESFGGGTVLWGGDFNVTLDPILDRESSARTQRTSAARVLSAIKDDASLVDLWRMKHPGIREGTCVIYVHNS
;
A
#
# COMPACT_ATOMS: atom_id res chain seq x y z
N MET A 1 -20.08 5.92 23.25
CA MET A 1 -19.27 6.81 22.38
C MET A 1 -19.20 6.15 21.03
N ASP A 2 -19.81 6.76 20.02
CA ASP A 2 -19.73 6.26 18.65
C ASP A 2 -18.30 6.46 18.14
N LYS A 3 -17.67 5.38 17.67
CA LYS A 3 -16.34 5.45 17.06
C LYS A 3 -16.50 5.83 15.59
N LEU A 4 -16.00 6.99 15.21
CA LEU A 4 -15.92 7.39 13.80
C LEU A 4 -14.82 6.58 13.09
N CYS A 5 -15.15 5.98 11.96
CA CYS A 5 -14.24 5.22 11.11
C CYS A 5 -14.42 5.65 9.65
N ARG A 6 -13.30 5.90 8.96
CA ARG A 6 -13.23 6.17 7.52
C ARG A 6 -12.70 4.94 6.81
N LEU A 7 -13.46 4.46 5.83
CA LEU A 7 -13.07 3.34 4.97
C LEU A 7 -12.74 3.88 3.58
N ALA A 8 -11.49 3.69 3.14
CA ALA A 8 -11.04 4.04 1.81
C ALA A 8 -10.63 2.77 1.06
N SER A 9 -11.28 2.51 -0.08
CA SER A 9 -10.89 1.46 -1.02
C SER A 9 -10.28 2.10 -2.25
N VAL A 10 -9.07 1.67 -2.65
CA VAL A 10 -8.34 2.25 -3.79
C VAL A 10 -7.94 1.20 -4.82
N TYR A 11 -7.77 1.66 -6.05
CA TYR A 11 -7.10 0.92 -7.11
C TYR A 11 -5.94 1.77 -7.61
N GLY A 12 -4.72 1.37 -7.26
CA GLY A 12 -3.48 2.03 -7.60
C GLY A 12 -3.11 1.84 -9.07
N PRO A 13 -2.45 2.83 -9.68
CA PRO A 13 -2.07 2.77 -11.09
C PRO A 13 -1.01 1.68 -11.32
N ASN A 14 -1.02 1.08 -12.52
CA ASN A 14 0.04 0.15 -12.96
C ASN A 14 1.39 0.86 -13.18
N SER A 15 1.37 2.19 -13.36
CA SER A 15 2.56 3.02 -13.48
C SER A 15 3.13 3.38 -12.11
N ASN A 16 4.44 3.63 -12.06
CA ASN A 16 5.09 4.16 -10.87
C ASN A 16 4.74 5.65 -10.67
N ASP A 17 3.59 5.90 -10.05
CA ASP A 17 3.00 7.23 -9.81
C ASP A 17 2.94 7.54 -8.29
N PRO A 18 3.93 8.24 -7.74
CA PRO A 18 3.93 8.63 -6.33
C PRO A 18 2.92 9.74 -6.00
N GLU A 19 2.59 10.61 -6.96
CA GLU A 19 1.63 11.70 -6.77
C GLU A 19 0.23 11.14 -6.46
N TYR A 20 -0.18 10.07 -7.13
CA TYR A 20 -1.45 9.38 -6.88
C TYR A 20 -1.70 9.10 -5.38
N PHE A 21 -0.75 8.46 -4.69
CA PHE A 21 -0.91 8.12 -3.27
C PHE A 21 -0.95 9.35 -2.36
N SER A 22 -0.21 10.40 -2.72
CA SER A 22 -0.24 11.67 -1.99
C SER A 22 -1.60 12.36 -2.12
N GLU A 23 -2.18 12.37 -3.31
CA GLU A 23 -3.50 12.97 -3.57
C GLU A 23 -4.63 12.20 -2.88
N VAL A 24 -4.60 10.86 -2.97
CA VAL A 24 -5.54 9.99 -2.25
C VAL A 24 -5.46 10.23 -0.75
N TRP A 25 -4.26 10.29 -0.18
CA TRP A 25 -4.11 10.54 1.26
C TRP A 25 -4.67 11.89 1.68
N ARG A 26 -4.36 12.98 0.94
CA ARG A 26 -4.94 14.31 1.20
C ARG A 26 -6.46 14.29 1.15
N LEU A 27 -7.04 13.56 0.20
CA LEU A 27 -8.49 13.38 0.11
C LEU A 27 -9.05 12.65 1.34
N ILE A 28 -8.42 11.54 1.75
CA ILE A 28 -8.80 10.80 2.96
C ILE A 28 -8.76 11.71 4.20
N GLU A 29 -7.68 12.47 4.38
CA GLU A 29 -7.50 13.42 5.49
C GLU A 29 -8.54 14.53 5.49
N SER A 30 -8.95 15.01 4.31
CA SER A 30 -9.92 16.11 4.20
C SER A 30 -11.29 15.77 4.81
N PHE A 31 -11.66 14.49 4.92
CA PHE A 31 -12.88 14.06 5.59
C PHE A 31 -12.82 14.16 7.13
N GLY A 32 -11.62 14.29 7.71
CA GLY A 32 -11.39 14.54 9.13
C GLY A 32 -11.78 13.40 10.09
N GLY A 33 -11.14 13.38 11.26
CA GLY A 33 -11.53 12.60 12.44
C GLY A 33 -11.48 11.07 12.31
N GLY A 34 -11.60 10.37 13.44
CA GLY A 34 -11.77 8.92 13.45
C GLY A 34 -10.59 8.08 12.96
N THR A 35 -10.76 6.76 13.02
CA THR A 35 -9.80 5.77 12.53
C THR A 35 -9.87 5.67 11.01
N VAL A 36 -8.74 5.44 10.32
CA VAL A 36 -8.69 5.17 8.89
C VAL A 36 -8.44 3.69 8.65
N LEU A 37 -9.31 3.04 7.87
CA LEU A 37 -9.02 1.78 7.20
C LEU A 37 -8.81 2.06 5.72
N TRP A 38 -7.56 1.95 5.27
CA TRP A 38 -7.19 2.18 3.87
C TRP A 38 -6.74 0.85 3.26
N GLY A 39 -7.55 0.35 2.32
CA GLY A 39 -7.32 -0.93 1.66
C GLY A 39 -7.59 -0.85 0.16
N GLY A 40 -7.41 -1.96 -0.54
CA GLY A 40 -7.62 -2.07 -1.98
C GLY A 40 -6.41 -2.70 -2.67
N ASP A 41 -6.37 -2.59 -3.99
CA ASP A 41 -5.22 -2.99 -4.78
C ASP A 41 -4.32 -1.76 -4.95
N PHE A 42 -3.21 -1.71 -4.23
CA PHE A 42 -2.27 -0.58 -4.33
C PHE A 42 -1.38 -0.70 -5.56
N ASN A 43 -1.30 -1.87 -6.19
CA ASN A 43 -0.42 -2.11 -7.33
C ASN A 43 1.06 -1.77 -7.07
N VAL A 44 1.48 -1.88 -5.80
CA VAL A 44 2.79 -1.47 -5.30
C VAL A 44 3.33 -2.54 -4.35
N THR A 45 4.61 -2.88 -4.51
CA THR A 45 5.34 -3.75 -3.59
C THR A 45 6.01 -2.90 -2.50
N LEU A 46 5.59 -3.04 -1.24
CA LEU A 46 6.13 -2.26 -0.11
C LEU A 46 7.44 -2.85 0.43
N ASP A 47 7.49 -4.16 0.61
CA ASP A 47 8.67 -4.92 0.97
C ASP A 47 9.09 -5.84 -0.19
N PRO A 48 10.12 -5.47 -0.98
CA PRO A 48 10.59 -6.30 -2.10
C PRO A 48 11.10 -7.68 -1.69
N ILE A 49 11.44 -7.91 -0.42
CA ILE A 49 11.93 -9.20 0.09
C ILE A 49 10.75 -10.11 0.42
N LEU A 50 9.73 -9.55 1.07
CA LEU A 50 8.64 -10.34 1.66
C LEU A 50 7.34 -10.32 0.84
N ASP A 51 7.09 -9.30 0.02
CA ASP A 51 5.86 -9.17 -0.77
C ASP A 51 6.02 -9.69 -2.21
N ARG A 52 7.20 -10.21 -2.57
CA ARG A 52 7.52 -10.59 -3.95
C ARG A 52 8.27 -11.91 -4.00
N GLU A 53 7.80 -12.81 -4.86
CA GLU A 53 8.40 -14.14 -5.08
C GLU A 53 9.68 -14.11 -5.94
N SER A 54 9.90 -13.09 -6.75
CA SER A 54 11.06 -13.03 -7.65
C SER A 54 12.40 -12.97 -6.90
N SER A 55 13.40 -13.71 -7.37
CA SER A 55 14.78 -13.68 -6.85
C SER A 55 15.53 -12.38 -7.14
N ALA A 56 15.04 -11.56 -8.07
CA ALA A 56 15.62 -10.27 -8.38
C ALA A 56 15.31 -9.28 -7.23
N ARG A 57 16.36 -8.84 -6.52
CA ARG A 57 16.28 -7.71 -5.59
C ARG A 57 16.03 -6.42 -6.39
N THR A 58 14.77 -6.08 -6.57
CA THR A 58 14.37 -4.78 -7.11
C THR A 58 14.37 -3.74 -6.02
N GLN A 59 14.87 -2.55 -6.35
CA GLN A 59 14.71 -1.39 -5.47
C GLN A 59 13.22 -1.04 -5.34
N ARG A 60 12.83 -0.47 -4.21
CA ARG A 60 11.48 0.11 -4.04
C ARG A 60 11.20 1.11 -5.16
N THR A 61 9.96 1.15 -5.64
CA THR A 61 9.49 2.17 -6.57
C THR A 61 9.36 3.53 -5.85
N SER A 62 9.22 4.65 -6.57
CA SER A 62 8.96 5.94 -5.90
C SER A 62 7.57 5.95 -5.24
N ALA A 63 6.59 5.32 -5.87
CA ALA A 63 5.27 5.07 -5.28
C ALA A 63 5.37 4.33 -3.93
N ALA A 64 6.16 3.25 -3.85
CA ALA A 64 6.38 2.52 -2.60
C ALA A 64 7.02 3.38 -1.51
N ARG A 65 7.96 4.27 -1.89
CA ARG A 65 8.60 5.19 -0.93
C ARG A 65 7.60 6.21 -0.39
N VAL A 66 6.78 6.81 -1.25
CA VAL A 66 5.76 7.77 -0.83
C VAL A 66 4.69 7.12 0.03
N LEU A 67 4.20 5.94 -0.35
CA LEU A 67 3.22 5.21 0.46
C LEU A 67 3.79 4.82 1.84
N SER A 68 5.08 4.42 1.91
CA SER A 68 5.75 4.18 3.18
C SER A 68 5.91 5.46 4.01
N ALA A 69 6.24 6.59 3.39
CA ALA A 69 6.37 7.87 4.08
C ALA A 69 5.01 8.32 4.66
N ILE A 70 3.94 8.26 3.88
CA ILE A 70 2.57 8.53 4.34
C ILE A 70 2.22 7.62 5.52
N LYS A 71 2.53 6.32 5.41
CA LYS A 71 2.29 5.36 6.48
C LYS A 71 2.97 5.79 7.78
N ASP A 72 4.25 6.13 7.70
CA ASP A 72 5.05 6.48 8.87
C ASP A 72 4.63 7.84 9.46
N ASP A 73 4.38 8.85 8.62
CA ASP A 73 3.94 10.19 9.02
C ASP A 73 2.54 10.19 9.66
N ALA A 74 1.62 9.40 9.11
CA ALA A 74 0.25 9.30 9.59
C ALA A 74 0.04 8.21 10.66
N SER A 75 1.12 7.57 11.13
CA SER A 75 1.07 6.44 12.07
C SER A 75 0.13 5.30 11.62
N LEU A 76 0.04 5.08 10.31
CA LEU A 76 -0.67 3.94 9.75
C LEU A 76 0.17 2.67 9.92
N VAL A 77 -0.52 1.54 9.98
CA VAL A 77 0.11 0.24 10.11
C VAL A 77 -0.40 -0.67 9.01
N ASP A 78 0.52 -1.34 8.32
CA ASP A 78 0.17 -2.47 7.47
C ASP A 78 -0.27 -3.62 8.39
N LEU A 79 -1.58 -3.84 8.46
CA LEU A 79 -2.20 -4.82 9.34
C LEU A 79 -1.76 -6.25 9.01
N TRP A 80 -1.55 -6.56 7.73
CA TRP A 80 -1.11 -7.87 7.29
C TRP A 80 0.31 -8.13 7.76
N ARG A 81 1.23 -7.20 7.45
CA ARG A 81 2.64 -7.31 7.84
C ARG A 81 2.83 -7.32 9.35
N MET A 82 2.01 -6.59 10.10
CA MET A 82 2.03 -6.62 11.56
C MET A 82 1.66 -8.01 12.12
N LYS A 83 0.69 -8.70 11.52
CA LYS A 83 0.27 -10.05 11.95
C LYS A 83 1.20 -11.15 11.42
N HIS A 84 1.86 -10.89 10.30
CA HIS A 84 2.66 -11.86 9.55
C HIS A 84 4.07 -11.31 9.22
N PRO A 85 4.89 -10.98 10.23
CA PRO A 85 6.11 -10.18 10.03
C PRO A 85 7.15 -10.84 9.12
N GLY A 86 7.32 -12.17 9.20
CA GLY A 86 8.31 -12.92 8.43
C GLY A 86 7.75 -13.77 7.30
N ILE A 87 6.43 -13.70 7.05
CA ILE A 87 5.81 -14.49 5.98
C ILE A 87 6.08 -13.81 4.65
N ARG A 88 6.54 -14.61 3.69
CA ARG A 88 6.71 -14.21 2.31
C ARG A 88 5.46 -14.63 1.54
N GLU A 89 4.67 -13.64 1.14
CA GLU A 89 3.39 -13.85 0.47
C GLU A 89 3.05 -12.61 -0.35
N GLY A 90 2.76 -12.81 -1.63
CA GLY A 90 2.31 -11.77 -2.55
C GLY A 90 0.83 -12.00 -2.91
N THR A 91 0.13 -10.91 -3.21
CA THR A 91 -1.31 -10.94 -3.54
C THR A 91 -1.60 -11.13 -5.03
N CYS A 92 -0.60 -10.91 -5.90
CA CYS A 92 -0.76 -10.91 -7.34
C CYS A 92 0.26 -11.84 -8.02
N VAL A 93 -0.22 -12.65 -8.98
CA VAL A 93 0.61 -13.46 -9.87
C VAL A 93 0.57 -12.85 -11.26
N ILE A 94 1.74 -12.52 -11.82
CA ILE A 94 1.83 -12.10 -13.22
C ILE A 94 1.82 -13.34 -14.13
N TYR A 95 0.81 -13.46 -15.00
CA TYR A 95 0.85 -14.43 -16.09
C TYR A 95 1.63 -13.81 -17.25
N VAL A 96 2.81 -14.35 -17.53
CA VAL A 96 3.51 -14.03 -18.77
C VAL A 96 2.79 -14.77 -19.88
N HIS A 97 1.93 -14.09 -20.63
CA HIS A 97 1.49 -14.59 -21.93
C HIS A 97 2.71 -14.54 -22.85
N ASN A 98 3.39 -15.67 -23.00
CA ASN A 98 4.30 -15.89 -24.11
C ASN A 98 3.43 -15.95 -25.38
N SER A 99 3.30 -14.81 -26.05
CA SER A 99 2.82 -14.74 -27.43
C SER A 99 3.82 -15.38 -28.38
#